data_AF-A0A5Q4T3G4-F1
#
_entry.id   AF-A0A5Q4T3G4-F1
#
_cell.length_a   1.000
_cell.length_b   1.000
_cell.length_c   1.000
_cell.angle_alpha   90.00
_cell.angle_beta   90.00
_cell.angle_gamma   90.00
#
_symmetry.space_group_name_H-M   'P 1'
#
loop_
_entity.id
_entity.type
_entity.pdbx_description
1 polymer ?
#
loop_
_entity_poly.entity_id
_entity_poly.type
_entity_poly.pdbx_seq_one_letter_code
_entity_poly.pdbx_strand_id
1 'polypeptide(L)'
;MRRPTAPRSEIDAWLSAHGWHAGREDEPENAAKAGELIGLRVRGSAEQGFPLEPWDEVRRFVASFVGLEFPMPRAPERVFRANPTFGYTGDAEDITELAENLGQRLFPVGWESTENGIVLLDDTGRFFYLHHTGPYFLGADETQALSSLMTGDQEDAEGHFV
;
A
#
# COMPACT_ATOMS: atom_id res chain seq x y z
N MET A 1 -22.39 7.96 -5.29
CA MET A 1 -22.37 8.60 -3.96
C MET A 1 -21.06 8.16 -3.32
N ARG A 2 -20.16 9.09 -2.97
CA ARG A 2 -18.96 8.76 -2.16
C ARG A 2 -19.42 8.10 -0.87
N ARG A 3 -18.84 6.96 -0.49
CA ARG A 3 -19.10 6.38 0.83
C ARG A 3 -18.39 7.25 1.88
N PRO A 4 -19.02 7.54 3.02
CA PRO A 4 -18.38 8.35 4.05
C PRO A 4 -17.09 7.66 4.52
N THR A 5 -16.00 8.46 4.55
CA THR A 5 -14.70 8.06 5.09
C THR A 5 -14.86 7.63 6.54
N ALA A 6 -14.24 6.51 6.93
CA ALA A 6 -14.23 6.08 8.32
C ALA A 6 -13.47 7.14 9.17
N PRO A 7 -14.01 7.54 10.34
CA PRO A 7 -13.30 8.45 11.23
C PRO A 7 -11.96 7.88 11.68
N ARG A 8 -10.96 8.73 11.89
CA ARG A 8 -9.62 8.29 12.33
C ARG A 8 -9.64 7.40 13.57
N SER A 9 -10.49 7.71 14.55
CA SER A 9 -10.65 6.87 15.75
C SER A 9 -11.16 5.45 15.47
N GLU A 10 -11.96 5.27 14.40
CA GLU A 10 -12.43 3.96 13.96
C GLU A 10 -11.27 3.18 13.30
N ILE A 11 -10.48 3.85 12.46
CA ILE A 11 -9.25 3.29 11.89
C ILE A 11 -8.27 2.87 12.98
N ASP A 12 -7.96 3.76 13.92
CA ASP A 12 -7.03 3.49 15.03
C ASP A 12 -7.49 2.29 15.89
N ALA A 13 -8.80 2.20 16.16
CA ALA A 13 -9.38 1.09 16.91
C ALA A 13 -9.30 -0.23 16.13
N TRP A 14 -9.57 -0.20 14.82
CA TRP A 14 -9.44 -1.37 13.95
C TRP A 14 -7.98 -1.83 13.84
N LEU A 15 -7.04 -0.92 13.65
CA LEU A 15 -5.61 -1.20 13.64
C LEU A 15 -5.15 -1.84 14.96
N SER A 16 -5.55 -1.24 16.09
CA SER A 16 -5.22 -1.73 17.44
C SER A 16 -5.79 -3.13 17.70
N ALA A 17 -7.02 -3.39 17.25
CA ALA A 17 -7.65 -4.70 17.39
C ALA A 17 -6.91 -5.81 16.62
N HIS A 18 -6.12 -5.44 15.61
CA HIS A 18 -5.31 -6.36 14.80
C HIS A 18 -3.80 -6.29 15.16
N GLY A 19 -3.45 -5.76 16.33
CA GLY A 19 -2.10 -5.81 16.87
C GLY A 19 -1.18 -4.67 16.42
N TRP A 20 -1.70 -3.67 15.72
CA TRP A 20 -0.93 -2.46 15.42
C TRP A 20 -0.92 -1.50 16.62
N HIS A 21 0.20 -0.81 16.82
CA HIS A 21 0.35 0.28 17.78
C HIS A 21 1.37 1.28 17.25
N ALA A 22 1.30 2.54 17.69
CA ALA A 22 2.26 3.56 17.30
C ALA A 22 3.68 3.19 17.79
N GLY A 23 4.69 3.41 16.95
CA GLY A 23 6.10 3.15 17.26
C GLY A 23 6.59 1.75 16.86
N ARG A 24 5.75 0.93 16.20
CA ARG A 24 6.18 -0.38 15.66
C ARG A 24 7.33 -0.27 14.68
N GLU A 25 7.40 0.81 13.91
CA GLU A 25 8.49 1.09 12.97
C GLU A 25 9.86 1.26 13.65
N ASP A 26 9.89 1.66 14.93
CA ASP A 26 11.10 1.85 15.72
C ASP A 26 11.61 0.54 16.33
N GLU A 27 10.81 -0.53 16.29
CA GLU A 27 11.20 -1.85 16.79
C GLU A 27 12.25 -2.47 15.85
N PRO A 28 13.44 -2.84 16.34
CA PRO A 28 14.53 -3.34 15.48
C PRO A 28 14.16 -4.58 14.65
N GLU A 29 13.30 -5.45 15.18
CA GLU A 29 12.84 -6.65 14.48
C GLU A 29 11.94 -6.29 13.29
N ASN A 30 11.04 -5.33 13.47
CA ASN A 30 10.15 -4.87 12.41
C ASN A 30 10.94 -4.13 11.32
N ALA A 31 11.87 -3.25 11.70
CA ALA A 31 12.75 -2.55 10.76
C ALA A 31 13.61 -3.54 9.94
N ALA A 32 14.20 -4.55 10.59
CA ALA A 32 14.97 -5.58 9.92
C ALA A 32 14.10 -6.39 8.94
N LYS A 33 12.89 -6.79 9.36
CA LYS A 33 11.98 -7.55 8.51
C LYS A 33 11.49 -6.73 7.32
N ALA A 34 11.15 -5.46 7.53
CA ALA A 34 10.80 -4.55 6.45
C ALA A 34 11.92 -4.41 5.42
N GLY A 35 13.17 -4.25 5.89
CA GLY A 35 14.35 -4.20 5.02
C GLY A 35 14.52 -5.46 4.16
N GLU A 36 14.30 -6.64 4.73
CA GLU A 36 14.31 -7.91 3.99
C GLU A 36 13.23 -7.93 2.89
N LEU A 37 11.97 -7.64 3.24
CA LEU A 37 10.84 -7.69 2.31
C LEU A 37 10.99 -6.66 1.18
N ILE A 38 11.40 -5.44 1.52
CA ILE A 38 11.70 -4.39 0.55
C ILE A 38 12.83 -4.84 -0.39
N GLY A 39 13.91 -5.41 0.16
CA GLY A 39 15.03 -5.92 -0.64
C GLY A 39 14.62 -7.01 -1.62
N LEU A 40 13.70 -7.90 -1.24
CA LEU A 40 13.12 -8.90 -2.12
C LEU A 40 12.31 -8.26 -3.26
N ARG A 41 11.44 -7.29 -2.95
CA ARG A 41 10.65 -6.56 -3.97
C ARG A 41 11.53 -5.80 -4.96
N VAL A 42 12.57 -5.11 -4.47
CA VAL A 42 13.54 -4.40 -5.32
C VAL A 42 14.21 -5.37 -6.28
N ARG A 43 14.72 -6.51 -5.79
CA ARG A 43 15.35 -7.53 -6.64
C ARG A 43 14.38 -8.04 -7.70
N GLY A 44 13.16 -8.41 -7.31
CA GLY A 44 12.15 -8.92 -8.24
C GLY A 44 11.79 -7.89 -9.32
N SER A 45 11.70 -6.61 -8.97
CA SER A 45 11.45 -5.56 -9.96
C SER A 45 12.63 -5.33 -10.91
N ALA A 46 13.87 -5.39 -10.41
CA ALA A 46 15.06 -5.29 -11.23
C ALA A 46 15.22 -6.47 -12.20
N GLU A 47 14.85 -7.69 -11.78
CA GLU A 47 14.82 -8.88 -12.65
C GLU A 47 13.79 -8.75 -13.78
N GLN A 48 12.73 -7.96 -13.60
CA GLN A 48 11.76 -7.60 -14.64
C GLN A 48 12.24 -6.47 -15.56
N GLY A 49 13.38 -5.83 -15.29
CA GLY A 49 13.92 -4.72 -16.07
C GLY A 49 13.44 -3.33 -15.62
N PHE A 50 12.63 -3.25 -14.56
CA PHE A 50 12.05 -2.02 -14.02
C PHE A 50 12.41 -1.87 -12.53
N PRO A 51 13.65 -1.47 -12.20
CA PRO A 51 14.13 -1.43 -10.82
C PRO A 51 13.38 -0.36 -10.01
N LEU A 52 12.67 -0.79 -8.96
CA LEU A 52 12.02 0.11 -8.02
C LEU A 52 12.98 0.56 -6.93
N GLU A 53 12.89 1.82 -6.52
CA GLU A 53 13.77 2.42 -5.50
C GLU A 53 12.99 2.85 -4.26
N PRO A 54 13.19 2.20 -3.10
CA PRO A 54 12.50 2.57 -1.86
C PRO A 54 13.10 3.82 -1.21
N TRP A 55 12.27 4.63 -0.54
CA TRP A 55 12.67 5.77 0.31
C TRP A 55 12.28 5.55 1.78
N ASP A 56 12.59 6.51 2.66
CA ASP A 56 12.45 6.33 4.11
C ASP A 56 11.00 6.11 4.54
N GLU A 57 10.05 6.82 3.93
CA GLU A 57 8.63 6.67 4.26
C GLU A 57 8.08 5.28 3.90
N VAL A 58 8.53 4.69 2.79
CA VAL A 58 8.23 3.29 2.46
C VAL A 58 8.75 2.35 3.53
N ARG A 59 10.00 2.56 4.00
CA ARG A 59 10.60 1.74 5.06
C ARG A 59 9.83 1.88 6.37
N ARG A 60 9.46 3.12 6.73
CA ARG A 60 8.65 3.44 7.92
C ARG A 60 7.31 2.72 7.86
N PHE A 61 6.58 2.88 6.76
CA PHE A 61 5.26 2.26 6.60
C PHE A 61 5.35 0.74 6.67
N VAL A 62 6.21 0.11 5.85
CA VAL A 62 6.33 -1.35 5.86
C VAL A 62 6.75 -1.85 7.24
N ALA A 63 7.68 -1.19 7.94
CA ALA A 63 8.06 -1.56 9.30
C ALA A 63 6.91 -1.41 10.31
N SER A 64 6.10 -0.36 10.22
CA SER A 64 4.97 -0.16 11.13
C SER A 64 3.93 -1.28 11.05
N PHE A 65 3.70 -1.82 9.84
CA PHE A 65 2.65 -2.80 9.56
C PHE A 65 3.15 -4.24 9.30
N VAL A 66 4.46 -4.49 9.31
CA VAL A 66 5.02 -5.79 8.94
C VAL A 66 4.46 -6.92 9.79
N GLY A 67 4.09 -8.03 9.13
CA GLY A 67 3.55 -9.22 9.78
C GLY A 67 2.10 -9.12 10.25
N LEU A 68 1.45 -7.96 10.07
CA LEU A 68 0.03 -7.78 10.39
C LEU A 68 -0.85 -8.06 9.17
N GLU A 69 -2.05 -8.57 9.46
CA GLU A 69 -3.10 -8.78 8.48
C GLU A 69 -4.36 -8.05 8.93
N PHE A 70 -5.04 -7.42 7.98
CA PHE A 70 -6.17 -6.55 8.25
C PHE A 70 -7.39 -6.96 7.42
N PRO A 71 -8.22 -7.89 7.94
CA PRO A 71 -9.52 -8.21 7.35
C PRO A 71 -10.43 -6.97 7.29
N MET A 72 -11.03 -6.72 6.13
CA MET A 72 -11.90 -5.57 5.92
C MET A 72 -13.21 -5.74 6.71
N PRO A 73 -13.64 -4.77 7.53
CA PRO A 73 -14.79 -4.97 8.42
C PRO A 73 -16.11 -5.34 7.74
N ARG A 74 -16.31 -4.92 6.48
CA ARG A 74 -17.54 -5.20 5.71
C ARG A 74 -17.42 -6.39 4.76
N ALA A 75 -16.22 -6.93 4.60
CA ALA A 75 -15.90 -8.02 3.69
C ALA A 75 -14.65 -8.76 4.24
N PRO A 76 -14.76 -9.52 5.36
CA PRO A 76 -13.60 -10.06 6.06
C PRO A 76 -12.75 -11.05 5.25
N GLU A 77 -13.30 -11.59 4.16
CA GLU A 77 -12.56 -12.36 3.16
C GLU A 77 -11.51 -11.53 2.41
N ARG A 78 -11.73 -10.22 2.32
CA ARG A 78 -10.79 -9.23 1.79
C ARG A 78 -9.84 -8.84 2.90
N VAL A 79 -8.55 -9.16 2.74
CA VAL A 79 -7.52 -8.91 3.75
C VAL A 79 -6.46 -8.01 3.14
N PHE A 80 -6.22 -6.86 3.77
CA PHE A 80 -5.04 -6.06 3.46
C PHE A 80 -3.82 -6.64 4.18
N ARG A 81 -2.74 -6.84 3.42
CA ARG A 81 -1.45 -7.31 3.92
C ARG A 81 -0.40 -6.26 3.60
N ALA A 82 0.21 -5.69 4.63
CA ALA A 82 1.35 -4.79 4.47
C ALA A 82 2.63 -5.60 4.19
N ASN A 83 2.64 -6.23 3.03
CA ASN A 83 3.77 -7.00 2.52
C ASN A 83 4.09 -6.53 1.09
N PRO A 84 5.24 -5.88 0.88
CA PRO A 84 5.61 -5.34 -0.43
C PRO A 84 6.04 -6.43 -1.44
N THR A 85 6.18 -7.70 -1.03
CA THR A 85 6.73 -8.75 -1.90
C THR A 85 5.72 -9.33 -2.88
N PHE A 86 4.42 -9.03 -2.73
CA PHE A 86 3.43 -9.47 -3.69
C PHE A 86 3.63 -8.76 -5.04
N GLY A 87 3.42 -9.49 -6.11
CA GLY A 87 3.60 -9.01 -7.47
C GLY A 87 3.33 -10.09 -8.51
N TYR A 88 2.96 -9.67 -9.71
CA TYR A 88 2.76 -10.53 -10.88
C TYR A 88 3.75 -10.13 -11.99
N THR A 89 3.98 -11.00 -12.97
CA THR A 89 4.84 -10.67 -14.12
C THR A 89 4.28 -9.46 -14.87
N GLY A 90 5.06 -8.39 -14.99
CA GLY A 90 4.65 -7.13 -15.62
C GLY A 90 4.25 -6.05 -14.60
N ASP A 91 4.06 -6.39 -13.32
CA ASP A 91 3.65 -5.41 -12.31
C ASP A 91 4.66 -4.25 -12.14
N ALA A 92 5.95 -4.52 -12.31
CA ALA A 92 6.99 -3.52 -12.19
C ALA A 92 6.97 -2.51 -13.35
N GLU A 93 6.57 -2.95 -14.54
CA GLU A 93 6.32 -2.08 -15.69
C GLU A 93 5.09 -1.21 -15.44
N ASP A 94 3.96 -1.83 -15.04
CA ASP A 94 2.71 -1.11 -14.71
C ASP A 94 2.93 -0.03 -13.64
N ILE A 95 3.71 -0.34 -12.59
CA ILE A 95 4.07 0.61 -11.52
C ILE A 95 4.91 1.75 -12.09
N THR A 96 5.84 1.45 -12.98
CA THR A 96 6.72 2.47 -13.60
C THR A 96 5.91 3.40 -14.50
N GLU A 97 5.03 2.87 -15.34
CA GLU A 97 4.14 3.66 -16.19
C GLU A 97 3.20 4.55 -15.35
N LEU A 98 2.63 4.01 -14.27
CA LEU A 98 1.80 4.80 -13.36
C LEU A 98 2.60 5.90 -12.67
N ALA A 99 3.83 5.62 -12.26
CA ALA A 99 4.74 6.60 -11.66
C ALA A 99 5.03 7.75 -12.64
N GLU A 100 5.28 7.45 -13.91
CA GLU A 100 5.47 8.43 -14.98
C GLU A 100 4.23 9.30 -15.19
N ASN A 101 3.04 8.69 -15.28
CA ASN A 101 1.77 9.41 -15.44
C ASN A 101 1.45 10.34 -14.25
N LEU A 102 1.85 9.96 -13.04
CA LEU A 102 1.69 10.78 -11.84
C LEU A 102 2.81 11.83 -11.68
N GLY A 103 3.91 11.69 -12.41
CA GLY A 103 5.13 12.48 -12.20
C GLY A 103 5.72 12.30 -10.80
N GLN A 104 5.48 11.17 -10.14
CA GLN A 104 5.91 10.87 -8.78
C GLN A 104 6.57 9.49 -8.73
N ARG A 105 7.34 9.23 -7.67
CA ARG A 105 7.87 7.87 -7.44
C ARG A 105 6.77 7.00 -6.85
N LEU A 106 6.76 5.71 -7.18
CA LEU A 106 5.86 4.74 -6.56
C LEU A 106 6.61 3.55 -6.01
N PHE A 107 6.11 3.00 -4.90
CA PHE A 107 6.62 1.75 -4.35
C PHE A 107 5.50 0.90 -3.73
N PRO A 108 5.47 -0.42 -3.97
CA PRO A 108 4.56 -1.35 -3.31
C PRO A 108 4.77 -1.40 -1.80
N VAL A 109 3.70 -1.21 -1.04
CA VAL A 109 3.73 -1.30 0.43
C VAL A 109 2.84 -2.41 0.98
N GLY A 110 1.95 -2.96 0.14
CA GLY A 110 1.07 -4.05 0.50
C GLY A 110 0.17 -4.48 -0.65
N TRP A 111 -0.80 -5.32 -0.36
CA TRP A 111 -1.76 -5.82 -1.33
C TRP A 111 -3.07 -6.27 -0.66
N GLU A 112 -4.13 -6.35 -1.45
CA GLU A 112 -5.43 -6.89 -1.03
C GLU A 112 -5.57 -8.35 -1.53
N SER A 113 -5.99 -9.25 -0.64
CA SER A 113 -5.87 -10.70 -0.87
C SER A 113 -6.88 -11.33 -1.84
N THR A 114 -8.01 -10.68 -2.12
CA THR A 114 -9.09 -11.26 -2.92
C THR A 114 -8.85 -11.03 -4.40
N GLU A 115 -8.60 -9.77 -4.78
CA GLU A 115 -8.41 -9.37 -6.17
C GLU A 115 -6.93 -9.18 -6.53
N ASN A 116 -6.03 -9.43 -5.57
CA ASN A 116 -4.58 -9.32 -5.74
C ASN A 116 -4.12 -7.93 -6.20
N GLY A 117 -4.85 -6.87 -5.84
CA GLY A 117 -4.43 -5.51 -6.17
C GLY A 117 -3.32 -5.02 -5.24
N ILE A 118 -2.39 -4.27 -5.81
CA ILE A 118 -1.18 -3.80 -5.13
C ILE A 118 -1.43 -2.41 -4.57
N VAL A 119 -1.14 -2.21 -3.28
CA VAL A 119 -1.17 -0.89 -2.64
C VAL A 119 0.18 -0.23 -2.82
N LEU A 120 0.17 0.95 -3.44
CA LEU A 120 1.33 1.75 -3.76
C LEU A 120 1.33 3.02 -2.91
N LEU A 121 2.52 3.45 -2.51
CA LEU A 121 2.78 4.72 -1.84
C LEU A 121 3.60 5.60 -2.78
N ASP A 122 3.28 6.89 -2.86
CA ASP A 122 4.10 7.89 -3.55
C ASP A 122 4.96 8.74 -2.60
N ASP A 123 5.93 9.47 -3.16
CA ASP A 123 6.87 10.29 -2.39
C ASP A 123 6.26 11.59 -1.84
N THR A 124 4.97 11.85 -2.10
CA THR A 124 4.18 12.90 -1.45
C THR A 124 3.33 12.39 -0.28
N GLY A 125 3.32 11.07 -0.04
CA GLY A 125 2.54 10.43 1.02
C GLY A 125 1.15 9.96 0.58
N ARG A 126 0.83 10.05 -0.72
CA ARG A 126 -0.44 9.58 -1.28
C ARG A 126 -0.40 8.09 -1.54
N PHE A 127 -1.57 7.46 -1.47
CA PHE A 127 -1.72 6.03 -1.70
C PHE A 127 -2.55 5.75 -2.94
N PHE A 128 -2.14 4.72 -3.67
CA PHE A 128 -2.81 4.23 -4.88
C PHE A 128 -3.01 2.72 -4.79
N TYR A 129 -3.94 2.22 -5.60
CA TYR A 129 -4.28 0.81 -5.72
C TYR A 129 -4.17 0.40 -7.18
N LEU A 130 -3.16 -0.40 -7.51
CA LEU A 130 -3.01 -0.98 -8.83
C LEU A 130 -3.84 -2.25 -8.90
N HIS A 131 -4.85 -2.24 -9.78
CA HIS A 131 -5.80 -3.33 -9.93
C HIS A 131 -5.98 -3.66 -11.42
N HIS A 132 -6.44 -4.88 -11.72
CA HIS A 132 -6.60 -5.34 -13.10
C HIS A 132 -7.62 -4.54 -13.92
N THR A 133 -8.50 -3.78 -13.27
CA THR A 133 -9.45 -2.86 -13.92
C THR A 133 -8.92 -1.43 -14.09
N GLY A 134 -7.73 -1.14 -13.59
CA GLY A 134 -7.10 0.17 -13.64
C GLY A 134 -6.48 0.60 -12.31
N PRO A 135 -5.71 1.70 -12.31
CA PRO A 135 -5.17 2.30 -11.10
C PRO A 135 -6.21 3.19 -10.42
N TYR A 136 -6.25 3.14 -9.09
CA TYR A 136 -7.16 3.95 -8.28
C TYR A 136 -6.43 4.75 -7.22
N PHE A 137 -6.87 5.97 -6.96
CA PHE A 137 -6.44 6.77 -5.82
C PHE A 137 -7.16 6.31 -4.55
N LEU A 138 -6.38 6.00 -3.52
CA LEU A 138 -6.90 5.57 -2.21
C LEU A 138 -7.00 6.72 -1.22
N GLY A 139 -6.10 7.71 -1.28
CA GLY A 139 -6.13 8.80 -0.32
C GLY A 139 -4.85 9.61 -0.25
N ALA A 140 -4.96 10.80 0.33
CA ALA A 140 -3.83 11.72 0.49
C ALA A 140 -2.91 11.37 1.66
N ASP A 141 -3.32 10.41 2.49
CA ASP A 141 -2.60 9.95 3.67
C ASP A 141 -3.03 8.50 4.02
N GLU A 142 -2.31 7.90 4.96
CA GLU A 142 -2.53 6.53 5.44
C GLU A 142 -3.96 6.31 5.98
N THR A 143 -4.53 7.28 6.70
CA THR A 143 -5.88 7.13 7.28
C THR A 143 -6.93 7.10 6.18
N GLN A 144 -6.82 8.00 5.20
CA GLN A 144 -7.71 8.01 4.04
C GLN A 144 -7.56 6.74 3.22
N ALA A 145 -6.33 6.30 2.98
CA ALA A 145 -6.05 5.10 2.20
C ALA A 145 -6.68 3.84 2.81
N LEU A 146 -6.48 3.63 4.11
CA LEU A 146 -7.07 2.51 4.84
C LEU A 146 -8.60 2.61 4.87
N SER A 147 -9.15 3.81 5.07
CA SER A 147 -10.60 4.03 4.97
C SER A 147 -11.16 3.66 3.59
N SER A 148 -10.47 4.06 2.51
CA SER A 148 -10.89 3.76 1.13
C SER A 148 -10.83 2.27 0.84
N LEU A 149 -9.81 1.57 1.33
CA LEU A 149 -9.74 0.10 1.27
C LEU A 149 -10.90 -0.56 2.04
N MET A 150 -11.19 -0.09 3.26
CA MET A 150 -12.27 -0.61 4.11
C MET A 150 -13.67 -0.37 3.52
N THR A 151 -13.89 0.79 2.92
CA THR A 151 -15.20 1.20 2.41
C THR A 151 -15.41 0.83 0.95
N GLY A 152 -14.34 0.61 0.19
CA GLY A 152 -14.34 0.51 -1.26
C GLY A 152 -14.59 1.84 -1.99
N ASP A 153 -14.46 2.98 -1.29
CA ASP A 153 -14.57 4.31 -1.90
C ASP A 153 -13.24 4.67 -2.54
N GLN A 154 -13.10 4.42 -3.85
CA GLN A 154 -11.88 4.66 -4.60
C GLN A 154 -12.16 5.60 -5.77
N GLU A 155 -11.21 6.47 -6.07
CA GLU A 155 -11.27 7.38 -7.22
C GLU A 155 -10.36 6.88 -8.32
N ASP A 156 -10.69 7.20 -9.57
CA ASP A 156 -9.80 6.88 -10.69
C ASP A 156 -8.48 7.65 -10.54
N ALA A 157 -7.35 6.97 -10.67
CA ALA A 157 -6.04 7.62 -10.54
C ALA A 157 -5.77 8.62 -11.68
N GLU A 158 -6.44 8.51 -12.83
CA GLU A 158 -6.29 9.44 -13.96
C GLU A 158 -6.61 10.90 -13.56
N GLY A 159 -7.47 11.10 -12.56
CA GLY A 159 -7.76 12.41 -12.00
C GLY A 159 -6.57 13.09 -11.30
N HIS A 160 -5.46 12.37 -11.14
CA HIS A 160 -4.25 12.81 -10.44
C HIS A 160 -2.99 12.82 -11.32
N PHE A 161 -3.12 12.57 -12.63
CA PHE A 161 -2.01 12.61 -13.58
C PHE A 161 -1.52 14.04 -13.85
N VAL A 162 -0.31 14.18 -14.41
CA VAL A 162 0.36 15.48 -14.70
C VAL A 162 0.46 15.83 -16.18
#